data_AF-A0A090ZNG1-F1
#
_entry.id   AF-A0A090ZNG1-F1
#
_cell.length_a   1.000
_cell.length_b   1.000
_cell.length_c   1.000
_cell.angle_alpha   90.00
_cell.angle_beta   90.00
_cell.angle_gamma   90.00
#
_symmetry.space_group_name_H-M   'P 1'
#
loop_
_entity.id
_entity.type
_entity.pdbx_description
1 polymer ?
#
loop_
_entity_poly.entity_id
_entity_poly.type
_entity_poly.pdbx_seq_one_letter_code
_entity_poly.pdbx_strand_id
1 'polypeptide(L)'
;MDKKVKRYYQLKQQQKEAELEMAELRSEILKHCLEQGAAELEIGNYRVKTVIQERKEYDDQKLYEALPDPEVWRLISKADAQKVAGLIKLNVIPEERLKDTYATKRITLLQVEKK
;
A
#
# COMPACT_ATOMS: atom_id res chain seq x y z
N MET A 1 14.08 28.35 -18.60
CA MET A 1 13.88 27.28 -17.61
C MET A 1 13.05 27.71 -16.40
N ASP A 2 13.20 28.94 -15.92
CA ASP A 2 12.43 29.50 -14.79
C ASP A 2 10.91 29.19 -14.82
N LYS A 3 10.23 29.51 -15.93
CA LYS A 3 8.79 29.21 -16.12
C LYS A 3 8.45 27.71 -15.99
N LYS A 4 9.34 26.81 -16.43
CA LYS A 4 9.14 25.36 -16.33
C LYS A 4 9.31 24.87 -14.90
N VAL A 5 10.32 25.38 -14.17
CA VAL A 5 10.54 25.06 -12.75
C VAL A 5 9.37 25.55 -11.90
N LYS A 6 8.89 26.77 -12.14
CA LYS A 6 7.70 27.31 -11.46
C LYS A 6 6.46 26.45 -11.71
N ARG A 7 6.21 26.06 -12.96
CA ARG A 7 5.07 25.19 -13.30
C ARG A 7 5.19 23.81 -12.64
N TYR A 8 6.38 23.22 -12.63
CA TYR A 8 6.63 21.95 -11.95
C TYR A 8 6.34 22.04 -10.45
N TYR A 9 6.82 23.10 -9.79
CA TYR A 9 6.55 23.31 -8.36
C TYR A 9 5.04 23.44 -8.08
N GLN A 10 4.31 24.20 -8.89
CA GLN A 10 2.86 24.33 -8.76
C GLN A 10 2.13 23.00 -8.94
N LEU A 11 2.49 22.22 -9.95
CA LEU A 11 1.91 20.89 -10.18
C LEU A 11 2.19 19.96 -9.00
N LYS A 12 3.38 20.02 -8.41
CA LYS A 12 3.73 19.25 -7.21
C LYS A 12 2.89 19.65 -6.00
N GLN A 13 2.57 20.93 -5.87
CA GLN A 13 1.71 21.42 -4.80
C GLN A 13 0.26 20.97 -5.00
N GLN A 14 -0.27 21.10 -6.21
CA GLN A 14 -1.60 20.61 -6.56
C GLN A 14 -1.72 19.08 -6.39
N GLN A 15 -0.67 18.33 -6.74
CA GLN A 15 -0.61 16.90 -6.50
C GLN A 15 -0.75 16.59 -5.00
N LYS A 16 -0.01 17.31 -4.15
CA LYS A 16 -0.07 17.12 -2.70
C LYS A 16 -1.47 17.42 -2.15
N GLU A 17 -2.11 18.50 -2.63
CA GLU A 17 -3.48 18.87 -2.23
C GLU A 17 -4.49 17.81 -2.66
N ALA A 18 -4.40 17.33 -3.91
CA ALA A 18 -5.25 16.26 -4.42
C ALA A 18 -5.04 14.94 -3.68
N GLU A 19 -3.80 14.61 -3.29
CA GLU A 19 -3.49 13.42 -2.49
C GLU A 19 -4.14 13.49 -1.10
N LEU A 20 -4.17 14.66 -0.47
CA LEU A 20 -4.85 14.87 0.80
C LEU A 20 -6.37 14.74 0.67
N GLU A 21 -6.96 15.43 -0.31
CA GLU A 21 -8.40 15.38 -0.57
C GLU A 21 -8.88 13.95 -0.90
N MET A 22 -8.13 13.23 -1.74
CA MET A 22 -8.41 11.82 -2.04
C MET A 22 -8.32 10.92 -0.80
N ALA A 23 -7.38 11.20 0.12
CA ALA A 23 -7.25 10.44 1.36
C ALA A 23 -8.44 10.67 2.30
N GLU A 24 -8.91 11.91 2.42
CA GLU A 24 -10.11 12.26 3.19
C GLU A 24 -11.36 11.60 2.60
N LEU A 25 -11.60 11.78 1.30
CA LEU A 25 -12.73 11.15 0.60
C LEU A 25 -12.72 9.62 0.73
N ARG A 26 -11.55 8.99 0.62
CA ARG A 26 -11.41 7.55 0.81
C ARG A 26 -11.84 7.13 2.21
N SER A 27 -11.45 7.88 3.24
CA SER A 27 -11.82 7.59 4.63
C SER A 27 -13.34 7.68 4.82
N GLU A 28 -13.97 8.72 4.28
CA GLU A 28 -15.41 8.93 4.33
C GLU A 28 -16.19 7.82 3.60
N ILE A 29 -15.77 7.46 2.37
CA ILE A 29 -16.42 6.40 1.60
C ILE A 29 -16.28 5.06 2.29
N LEU A 30 -15.10 4.73 2.84
CA LEU A 30 -14.90 3.50 3.60
C LEU A 30 -15.77 3.43 4.85
N LYS A 31 -15.91 4.55 5.57
CA LYS A 31 -16.81 4.65 6.72
C LYS A 31 -18.26 4.41 6.30
N HIS A 32 -18.71 5.03 5.21
CA HIS A 32 -20.04 4.82 4.66
C HIS A 32 -20.29 3.35 4.26
N CYS A 33 -19.32 2.71 3.60
CA CYS A 33 -19.40 1.29 3.25
C CYS A 33 -19.50 0.39 4.49
N LEU A 34 -18.75 0.73 5.55
CA LEU A 34 -18.75 0.00 6.81
C LEU A 34 -20.08 0.16 7.57
N GLU A 35 -20.65 1.36 7.58
CA GLU A 35 -21.99 1.64 8.15
C GLU A 35 -23.10 0.88 7.42
N GLN A 36 -22.98 0.73 6.10
CA GLN A 36 -23.92 -0.04 5.26
C GLN A 36 -23.71 -1.56 5.37
N GLY A 37 -22.57 -2.01 5.92
CA GLY A 37 -22.19 -3.43 5.94
C GLY A 37 -21.99 -4.05 4.54
N ALA A 38 -21.86 -3.22 3.50
CA ALA A 38 -21.85 -3.66 2.11
C ALA A 38 -20.43 -3.67 1.55
N ALA A 39 -20.02 -4.82 0.99
CA ALA A 39 -18.74 -4.95 0.30
C ALA A 39 -18.73 -4.22 -1.06
N GLU A 40 -19.92 -3.95 -1.62
CA GLU A 40 -20.11 -3.31 -2.90
C GLU A 40 -21.35 -2.41 -2.86
N LEU A 41 -21.21 -1.21 -3.43
CA LEU A 41 -22.26 -0.20 -3.50
C LEU A 41 -22.25 0.45 -4.88
N GLU A 42 -23.44 0.84 -5.34
CA GLU A 42 -23.60 1.62 -6.56
C GLU A 42 -24.07 3.03 -6.18
N ILE A 43 -23.26 4.03 -6.50
CA ILE A 43 -23.54 5.43 -6.19
C ILE A 43 -23.56 6.21 -7.51
N GLY A 44 -24.76 6.48 -8.02
CA GLY A 44 -24.95 7.11 -9.32
C GLY A 44 -24.32 6.30 -10.46
N ASN A 45 -23.37 6.90 -11.17
CA ASN A 45 -22.63 6.28 -12.28
C ASN A 45 -21.33 5.59 -11.84
N TYR A 46 -21.12 5.41 -10.54
CA TYR A 46 -19.90 4.80 -10.00
C TYR A 46 -20.23 3.52 -9.24
N ARG A 47 -19.38 2.52 -9.43
CA ARG A 47 -19.35 1.29 -8.66
C ARG A 47 -18.25 1.39 -7.61
N VAL A 48 -18.61 1.25 -6.35
CA VAL A 48 -17.71 1.32 -5.21
C VAL A 48 -17.57 -0.07 -4.61
N LYS A 49 -16.35 -0.57 -4.50
CA LYS A 49 -16.06 -1.88 -3.93
C LYS A 49 -15.03 -1.77 -2.83
N THR A 50 -15.29 -2.44 -1.72
CA THR A 50 -14.33 -2.61 -0.64
C THR A 50 -13.75 -4.02 -0.71
N VAL A 51 -12.43 -4.10 -0.89
CA VAL A 51 -11.71 -5.37 -0.98
C VAL A 51 -10.83 -5.49 0.25
N ILE A 52 -11.02 -6.55 1.02
CA ILE A 52 -10.12 -6.88 2.12
C ILE A 52 -8.86 -7.49 1.50
N GLN A 53 -7.74 -6.82 1.69
CA GLN A 53 -6.43 -7.31 1.30
C GLN A 53 -5.62 -7.65 2.55
N GLU A 54 -4.95 -8.79 2.51
CA GLU A 54 -4.01 -9.19 3.55
C GLU A 54 -2.63 -8.62 3.22
N ARG A 55 -2.14 -7.73 4.07
CA ARG A 55 -0.79 -7.16 3.98
C ARG A 55 0.07 -7.75 5.09
N LYS A 56 1.22 -8.31 4.70
CA LYS A 56 2.25 -8.74 5.64
C LYS A 56 2.99 -7.50 6.16
N GLU A 57 2.94 -7.25 7.46
CA GLU A 57 3.80 -6.27 8.15
C GLU A 57 4.95 -7.05 8.77
N TYR A 58 6.13 -6.91 8.18
CA TYR A 58 7.35 -7.56 8.66
C TYR A 58 7.91 -6.75 9.84
N ASP A 59 8.41 -7.47 10.83
CA ASP A 59 9.20 -6.90 11.91
C ASP A 59 10.65 -6.75 11.42
N ASP A 60 11.20 -5.55 11.44
CA ASP A 60 12.55 -5.29 10.91
C ASP A 60 13.62 -6.17 11.58
N GLN A 61 13.51 -6.40 12.89
CA GLN A 61 14.49 -7.18 13.63
C GLN A 61 14.37 -8.67 13.27
N LYS A 62 13.15 -9.22 13.32
CA LYS A 62 12.93 -10.63 12.96
C LYS A 62 13.22 -10.92 11.49
N LEU A 63 12.87 -9.98 10.61
CA LEU A 63 13.16 -10.09 9.18
C LEU A 63 14.67 -10.11 8.95
N TYR A 64 15.42 -9.20 9.58
CA TYR A 64 16.88 -9.15 9.48
C TYR A 64 17.52 -10.46 9.97
N GLU A 65 17.08 -10.99 11.11
CA GLU A 65 17.58 -12.26 11.66
C GLU A 65 17.27 -13.47 10.77
N ALA A 66 16.17 -13.43 10.02
CA ALA A 66 15.77 -14.49 9.11
C ALA A 66 16.46 -14.44 7.74
N LEU A 67 17.14 -13.34 7.40
CA LEU A 67 17.81 -13.21 6.12
C LEU A 67 18.98 -14.21 6.00
N PRO A 68 19.19 -14.80 4.80
CA PRO A 68 20.30 -15.69 4.57
C PRO A 68 21.65 -14.97 4.53
N ASP A 69 21.65 -13.68 4.16
CA ASP A 69 22.85 -12.86 4.04
C ASP A 69 22.56 -11.39 4.40
N PRO A 70 23.46 -10.71 5.16
CA PRO A 70 23.29 -9.30 5.56
C PRO A 70 23.24 -8.31 4.40
N GLU A 71 23.83 -8.61 3.24
CA GLU A 71 23.78 -7.76 2.06
C GLU A 71 22.37 -7.68 1.47
N VAL A 72 21.55 -8.72 1.64
CA VAL A 72 20.14 -8.72 1.25
C VAL A 72 19.37 -7.63 2.00
N TRP A 73 19.71 -7.37 3.27
CA TRP A 73 19.11 -6.28 4.04
C TRP A 73 19.36 -4.92 3.39
N ARG A 74 20.52 -4.72 2.74
CA ARG A 74 20.83 -3.44 2.07
C ARG A 74 19.88 -3.17 0.91
N LEU A 75 19.41 -4.20 0.22
CA LEU A 75 18.46 -4.09 -0.90
C LEU A 75 17.05 -3.68 -0.43
N ILE A 76 16.62 -4.21 0.71
CA ILE A 76 15.30 -3.92 1.27
C ILE A 76 15.32 -2.59 2.04
N SER A 77 16.43 -2.32 2.75
CA SER A 77 16.76 -1.16 3.60
C SER A 77 15.83 -0.93 4.80
N LYS A 78 14.61 -1.48 4.76
CA LYS A 78 13.59 -1.53 5.81
C LYS A 78 12.61 -2.67 5.49
N ALA A 79 11.84 -3.12 6.47
CA ALA A 79 10.79 -4.11 6.31
C ALA A 79 9.66 -3.66 5.35
N ASP A 80 9.89 -3.78 4.04
CA ASP A 80 8.91 -3.47 3.00
C ASP A 80 8.38 -4.75 2.32
N ALA A 81 7.08 -4.98 2.47
CA ALA A 81 6.44 -6.20 1.97
C ALA A 81 6.53 -6.38 0.45
N GLN A 82 6.57 -5.29 -0.33
CA GLN A 82 6.70 -5.38 -1.79
C GLN A 82 8.12 -5.79 -2.18
N LYS A 83 9.12 -5.21 -1.53
CA LYS A 83 10.53 -5.58 -1.74
C LYS A 83 10.80 -7.03 -1.32
N VAL A 84 10.31 -7.44 -0.15
CA VAL A 84 10.44 -8.84 0.33
C VAL A 84 9.79 -9.79 -0.66
N ALA A 85 8.56 -9.51 -1.13
CA ALA A 85 7.90 -10.34 -2.13
C ALA A 85 8.68 -10.43 -3.45
N GLY A 86 9.35 -9.35 -3.88
CA GLY A 86 10.24 -9.37 -5.03
C GLY A 86 11.43 -10.32 -4.83
N LEU A 87 12.05 -10.29 -3.66
CA LEU A 87 13.20 -11.16 -3.35
C LEU A 87 12.83 -12.64 -3.19
N ILE A 88 11.63 -12.95 -2.68
CA ILE A 88 11.10 -14.31 -2.67
C ILE A 88 10.92 -14.80 -4.12
N LYS A 89 10.31 -13.99 -5.00
CA LYS A 89 10.13 -14.34 -6.41
C LYS A 89 11.44 -14.56 -7.16
N LEU A 90 12.49 -13.84 -6.77
CA LEU A 90 13.84 -13.99 -7.30
C LEU A 90 14.61 -15.16 -6.65
N ASN A 91 13.96 -15.95 -5.77
CA ASN A 91 14.57 -17.04 -4.99
C ASN A 91 15.78 -16.61 -4.14
N VAL A 92 15.86 -15.33 -3.77
CA VAL A 92 16.93 -14.80 -2.90
C VAL A 92 16.64 -15.12 -1.44
N ILE A 93 15.37 -15.08 -1.02
CA ILE A 93 14.94 -15.39 0.34
C ILE A 93 13.98 -16.59 0.30
N PRO A 94 14.27 -17.69 1.01
CA PRO A 94 13.33 -18.80 1.15
C PRO A 94 12.10 -18.35 1.92
N GLU A 95 10.90 -18.61 1.37
CA GLU A 95 9.64 -18.20 2.02
C GLU A 95 9.48 -18.81 3.42
N GLU A 96 10.01 -20.02 3.64
CA GLU A 96 9.93 -20.73 4.91
C GLU A 96 10.61 -19.99 6.07
N ARG A 97 11.68 -19.23 5.80
CA ARG A 97 12.37 -18.45 6.82
C ARG A 97 11.59 -17.21 7.26
N LEU A 98 10.60 -16.81 6.46
CA LEU A 98 9.81 -15.62 6.72
C LEU A 98 8.51 -15.91 7.45
N LYS A 99 8.12 -17.19 7.56
CA LYS A 99 7.07 -17.59 8.50
C LYS A 99 7.55 -17.16 9.90
N ASP A 100 6.71 -16.42 10.63
CA ASP A 100 7.00 -15.82 11.94
C ASP A 100 7.77 -14.48 11.98
N THR A 101 8.22 -13.96 10.83
CA THR A 101 8.82 -12.61 10.76
C THR A 101 7.83 -11.50 10.46
N TYR A 102 6.58 -11.85 10.15
CA TYR A 102 5.53 -10.88 9.86
C TYR A 102 4.21 -11.18 10.56
N ALA A 103 3.46 -10.12 10.83
CA ALA A 103 2.04 -10.20 11.16
C ALA A 103 1.21 -9.94 9.89
N THR A 104 0.11 -10.67 9.72
CA THR A 104 -0.84 -10.37 8.63
C THR A 104 -1.87 -9.37 9.13
N LYS A 105 -1.87 -8.17 8.55
CA LYS A 105 -2.89 -7.15 8.79
C LYS A 105 -3.89 -7.11 7.65
N ARG A 106 -5.16 -7.07 8.00
CA ARG A 106 -6.24 -6.84 7.02
C ARG A 106 -6.36 -5.35 6.76
N ILE A 107 -6.16 -4.96 5.51
CA ILE A 107 -6.39 -3.60 5.04
C ILE A 107 -7.59 -3.59 4.10
N THR A 108 -8.45 -2.59 4.24
CA THR A 108 -9.57 -2.42 3.31
C THR A 108 -9.15 -1.50 2.18
N LEU A 109 -9.12 -2.04 0.97
CA LEU A 109 -8.86 -1.31 -0.26
C LEU A 109 -10.19 -0.81 -0.84
N LEU A 110 -10.29 0.52 -1.00
CA LEU A 110 -11.38 1.13 -1.76
C LEU A 110 -11.05 1.09 -3.26
N GLN A 111 -11.95 0.52 -4.06
CA GLN A 111 -11.94 0.55 -5.51
C GLN A 111 -13.17 1.33 -5.98
N VAL A 112 -12.96 2.31 -6.84
CA VAL A 112 -14.05 3.10 -7.46
C VAL A 112 -13.90 2.98 -8.96
N GLU A 113 -14.90 2.43 -9.62
CA GLU A 113 -14.95 2.27 -11.06
C GLU A 113 -16.11 3.10 -11.62
N LYS A 114 -15.88 3.75 -12.77
CA LYS A 114 -16.94 4.42 -13.49
C LYS A 114 -17.67 3.38 -14.36
N LYS A 115 -19.00 3.39 -14.33
CA LYS A 115 -19.84 2.61 -15.23
C LYS A 115 -19.74 3.10 -16.67
#